data_AF-A0A8T4AE51-F1
#
_entry.id   AF-A0A8T4AE51-F1
#
_cell.length_a   1.000
_cell.length_b   1.000
_cell.length_c   1.000
_cell.angle_alpha   90.00
_cell.angle_beta   90.00
_cell.angle_gamma   90.00
#
_symmetry.space_group_name_H-M   'P 1'
#
loop_
_entity.id
_entity.type
_entity.pdbx_description
1 polymer ?
#
loop_
_entity_poly.entity_id
_entity_poly.type
_entity_poly.pdbx_seq_one_letter_code
_entity_poly.pdbx_strand_id
1 'polypeptide(L)'
;NGELFLYWLKNMFVHSLTKGQVVVMDNAAIHKVKQVVEIIEGVGCTLLYLPPYSPDFNPIENYWAVMKSHIRKIRDKFEDINDAIMETLKNTKCRFSA
;
A
#
# COMPACT_ATOMS: atom_id res chain seq x y z
N ASN A 1 -2.55 -15.15 -6.35
CA ASN A 1 -2.73 -13.91 -5.55
C ASN A 1 -2.03 -13.99 -4.19
N GLY A 2 -2.38 -14.93 -3.30
CA GLY A 2 -1.73 -15.06 -1.98
C GLY A 2 -0.23 -15.34 -2.03
N GLU A 3 0.22 -16.28 -2.87
CA GLU A 3 1.66 -16.58 -3.03
C GLU A 3 2.48 -15.40 -3.57
N LEU A 4 1.95 -14.70 -4.58
CA LEU A 4 2.58 -13.51 -5.12
C LEU A 4 2.70 -12.40 -4.07
N PHE A 5 1.64 -12.21 -3.28
CA PHE A 5 1.65 -11.26 -2.16
C PHE A 5 2.71 -11.62 -1.12
N LEU A 6 2.79 -12.89 -0.71
CA LEU A 6 3.80 -13.37 0.24
C LEU A 6 5.22 -13.22 -0.32
N TYR A 7 5.42 -13.53 -1.60
CA TYR A 7 6.69 -13.33 -2.27
C TYR A 7 7.10 -11.86 -2.24
N TRP A 8 6.20 -10.95 -2.63
CA TRP A 8 6.44 -9.51 -2.58
C TRP A 8 6.71 -9.04 -1.14
N LEU A 9 5.92 -9.50 -0.17
CA LEU A 9 6.07 -9.14 1.24
C LEU A 9 7.46 -9.51 1.74
N LYS A 10 7.88 -10.76 1.51
CA LYS A 10 9.15 -11.32 1.99
C LYS A 10 10.37 -10.75 1.28
N ASN A 11 10.28 -10.52 -0.04
CA ASN A 11 11.46 -10.19 -0.84
C ASN A 11 11.60 -8.69 -1.13
N MET A 12 10.52 -7.91 -0.97
CA MET A 12 10.53 -6.49 -1.31
C MET A 12 10.08 -5.62 -0.14
N PHE A 13 8.88 -5.85 0.39
CA PHE A 13 8.28 -4.94 1.37
C PHE A 13 9.07 -4.85 2.66
N VAL A 14 9.48 -5.98 3.25
CA VAL A 14 10.21 -5.98 4.53
C VAL A 14 11.53 -5.22 4.48
N HIS A 15 12.18 -5.15 3.32
CA HIS A 15 13.43 -4.39 3.16
C HIS A 15 13.22 -2.87 3.23
N SER A 16 11.98 -2.41 3.14
CA SER A 16 11.60 -1.00 3.32
C SER A 16 11.22 -0.65 4.77
N LEU A 17 11.10 -1.64 5.66
CA LEU A 17 10.67 -1.46 7.03
C LEU A 17 11.84 -1.14 7.96
N THR A 18 11.55 -0.33 8.97
CA THR A 18 12.44 -0.03 10.09
C THR A 18 11.86 -0.60 11.39
N LYS A 19 12.69 -1.23 12.20
CA LYS A 19 12.30 -1.78 13.51
C LYS A 19 11.52 -0.76 14.34
N GLY A 20 10.43 -1.20 14.95
CA GLY A 20 9.53 -0.37 15.75
C GLY A 20 8.41 0.32 14.97
N GLN A 21 8.37 0.19 13.64
CA GLN A 21 7.24 0.67 12.85
C GLN A 21 6.00 -0.22 13.01
N VAL A 22 4.84 0.39 12.79
CA VAL A 22 3.54 -0.31 12.71
C VAL A 22 3.13 -0.41 11.25
N VAL A 23 2.87 -1.63 10.80
CA VAL A 23 2.27 -1.90 9.49
C VAL A 23 0.76 -2.02 9.69
N VAL A 24 0.00 -1.15 9.03
CA VAL A 24 -1.47 -1.18 9.05
C VAL A 24 -1.96 -1.89 7.79
N MET A 25 -2.81 -2.91 7.95
CA MET A 25 -3.37 -3.70 6.84
C MET A 25 -4.89 -3.78 6.92
N ASP A 26 -5.54 -3.82 5.76
CA ASP A 26 -6.97 -4.09 5.68
C ASP A 26 -7.29 -5.59 5.91
N ASN A 27 -8.57 -5.95 5.82
CA ASN A 27 -9.06 -7.29 6.08
C ASN A 27 -9.09 -8.22 4.86
N ALA A 28 -8.39 -7.91 3.75
CA ALA A 28 -8.37 -8.78 2.58
C ALA A 28 -7.90 -10.19 2.95
N ALA A 29 -8.52 -11.22 2.36
CA ALA A 29 -8.24 -12.63 2.71
C ALA A 29 -6.75 -13.00 2.54
N ILE A 30 -6.07 -12.40 1.55
CA ILE A 30 -4.64 -12.60 1.29
C ILE A 30 -3.74 -12.06 2.41
N HIS A 31 -4.23 -11.13 3.25
CA HIS A 31 -3.49 -10.57 4.36
C HIS A 31 -3.62 -11.39 5.65
N LYS A 32 -4.58 -12.33 5.71
CA LYS A 32 -4.93 -13.10 6.92
C LYS A 32 -4.24 -14.46 7.01
N VAL A 33 -3.11 -14.63 6.33
CA VAL A 33 -2.31 -15.86 6.45
C VAL A 33 -1.24 -15.68 7.52
N LYS A 34 -1.03 -16.72 8.34
CA LYS A 34 -0.12 -16.70 9.50
C LYS A 34 1.29 -16.16 9.17
N GLN A 35 1.78 -16.49 7.97
CA GLN A 35 3.10 -16.06 7.49
C GLN A 35 3.26 -14.54 7.41
N VAL A 36 2.19 -13.77 7.23
CA VAL A 36 2.27 -12.30 7.18
C VAL A 36 2.71 -11.74 8.52
N VAL A 37 2.11 -12.23 9.61
CA VAL A 37 2.47 -11.86 10.99
C VAL A 37 3.92 -12.25 11.25
N GLU A 38 4.29 -13.51 10.95
CA GLU A 38 5.64 -14.03 11.18
C GLU A 38 6.72 -13.21 10.45
N ILE A 39 6.45 -12.78 9.22
CA ILE A 39 7.38 -11.99 8.41
C ILE A 39 7.53 -10.56 8.95
N ILE A 40 6.42 -9.89 9.27
CA ILE A 40 6.44 -8.47 9.72
C ILE A 40 6.97 -8.35 11.15
N GLU A 41 6.49 -9.20 12.06
CA GLU A 41 6.95 -9.18 13.46
C GLU A 41 8.37 -9.73 13.59
N GLY A 42 8.78 -10.64 12.70
CA GLY A 42 10.14 -11.16 12.62
C GLY A 42 11.21 -10.09 12.35
N VAL A 43 10.85 -8.98 11.68
CA VAL A 43 11.74 -7.83 11.48
C VAL A 43 11.61 -6.76 12.58
N GLY A 44 10.89 -7.06 13.66
CA GLY A 44 10.70 -6.18 14.80
C GLY A 44 9.73 -5.02 14.54
N CYS A 45 8.80 -5.20 13.61
CA CYS A 45 7.66 -4.30 13.40
C CYS A 45 6.40 -4.88 14.05
N THR A 46 5.34 -4.08 14.16
CA THR A 46 4.03 -4.54 14.66
C THR A 46 3.03 -4.57 13.51
N LEU A 47 2.26 -5.65 13.39
CA LEU A 47 1.16 -5.72 12.44
C LEU A 47 -0.17 -5.34 13.11
N LEU A 48 -0.89 -4.38 12.53
CA LEU A 48 -2.21 -3.97 12.96
C LEU A 48 -3.23 -4.15 11.83
N TYR A 49 -4.26 -4.96 12.06
CA TYR A 49 -5.39 -5.07 11.14
C TYR A 49 -6.46 -4.03 11.46
N LEU A 50 -6.96 -3.36 10.44
CA LEU A 50 -8.11 -2.48 10.57
C LEU A 50 -9.38 -3.27 10.96
N PRO A 51 -10.37 -2.66 11.62
CA PRO A 51 -11.66 -3.29 11.82
C PRO A 51 -12.38 -3.54 10.48
N PRO A 52 -13.26 -4.55 10.40
CA PRO A 52 -14.06 -4.79 9.20
C PRO A 52 -14.85 -3.56 8.77
N TYR A 53 -15.00 -3.37 7.46
CA TYR A 53 -15.77 -2.26 6.85
C TYR A 53 -15.39 -0.86 7.35
N SER A 54 -14.12 -0.66 7.71
CA SER A 54 -13.61 0.63 8.18
C SER A 54 -12.64 1.29 7.19
N PRO A 55 -13.07 1.57 5.94
CA PRO A 55 -12.22 2.20 4.94
C PRO A 55 -11.76 3.60 5.36
N ASP A 56 -12.55 4.29 6.20
CA ASP A 56 -12.22 5.61 6.76
C ASP A 56 -10.94 5.59 7.62
N PHE A 57 -10.56 4.42 8.15
CA PHE A 57 -9.33 4.23 8.91
C PHE A 57 -8.14 3.78 8.06
N ASN A 58 -8.29 3.77 6.73
CA ASN A 58 -7.21 3.46 5.81
C ASN A 58 -6.75 4.74 5.07
N PRO A 59 -5.74 5.48 5.59
CA PRO A 59 -5.31 6.76 5.00
C PRO A 59 -4.89 6.67 3.52
N ILE A 60 -4.52 5.47 3.05
CA ILE A 60 -4.16 5.25 1.65
C ILE A 60 -5.35 5.46 0.70
N GLU A 61 -6.61 5.33 1.16
CA GLU A 61 -7.79 5.55 0.31
C GLU A 61 -7.88 7.00 -0.17
N ASN A 62 -7.55 7.96 0.71
CA ASN A 62 -7.47 9.37 0.34
C ASN A 62 -6.35 9.62 -0.69
N TYR A 63 -5.20 8.95 -0.51
CA TYR A 63 -4.10 8.98 -1.46
C TYR A 63 -4.54 8.45 -2.84
N TRP A 64 -5.23 7.31 -2.88
CA TRP A 64 -5.75 6.72 -4.11
C TRP A 64 -6.78 7.61 -4.80
N ALA A 65 -7.63 8.31 -4.04
CA ALA A 65 -8.59 9.26 -4.60
C ALA A 65 -7.90 10.41 -5.35
N VAL A 66 -6.88 11.02 -4.72
CA VAL A 66 -6.07 12.08 -5.34
C VAL A 66 -5.33 11.57 -6.58
N MET A 67 -4.65 10.42 -6.46
CA MET A 67 -3.93 9.82 -7.59
C MET A 67 -4.83 9.52 -8.78
N LYS A 68 -5.99 8.87 -8.55
CA LYS A 68 -6.95 8.58 -9.62
C LYS A 68 -7.46 9.86 -10.29
N SER A 69 -7.68 10.93 -9.52
CA SER A 69 -8.07 12.23 -10.06
C SER A 69 -6.99 12.81 -10.98
N HIS A 70 -5.71 12.72 -10.59
CA HIS A 70 -4.60 13.20 -11.40
C HIS A 70 -4.40 12.36 -12.67
N ILE A 71 -4.42 11.03 -12.56
CA ILE A 71 -4.29 10.12 -13.71
C ILE A 71 -5.36 10.45 -14.75
N ARG A 72 -6.63 10.62 -14.33
CA ARG A 72 -7.72 10.95 -15.27
C ARG A 72 -7.49 12.26 -16.04
N LYS A 73 -6.84 13.26 -15.44
CA LYS A 73 -6.55 14.54 -16.11
C LYS A 73 -5.44 14.46 -17.15
N ILE A 74 -4.54 13.50 -17.01
CA ILE A 74 -3.37 13.38 -17.88
C ILE A 74 -3.41 12.15 -18.78
N ARG A 75 -4.37 11.23 -18.58
CA ARG A 75 -4.44 9.93 -19.25
C ARG A 75 -4.34 10.03 -20.77
N ASP A 76 -5.07 10.97 -21.37
CA ASP A 76 -5.13 11.14 -22.83
C ASP A 76 -3.81 11.61 -23.45
N LYS A 77 -2.83 12.00 -22.62
CA LYS A 77 -1.48 12.41 -23.06
C LYS A 77 -0.51 11.23 -23.18
N PHE A 78 -0.91 10.02 -22.76
CA PHE A 78 -0.07 8.84 -22.74
C PHE A 78 -0.77 7.65 -23.40
N GLU A 79 -0.03 6.91 -24.22
CA GLU A 79 -0.52 5.66 -24.80
C GLU A 79 -0.63 4.58 -23.71
N ASP A 80 0.47 4.30 -22.99
CA ASP A 80 0.48 3.39 -21.85
C ASP A 80 -0.01 4.07 -20.56
N ILE A 81 -0.88 3.38 -19.83
CA ILE A 81 -1.36 3.82 -18.52
C ILE A 81 -0.23 3.83 -17.49
N ASN A 82 0.77 2.97 -17.64
CA ASN A 82 1.92 2.91 -16.73
C ASN A 82 2.68 4.25 -16.74
N ASP A 83 2.84 4.88 -17.92
CA ASP A 83 3.50 6.17 -18.02
C ASP A 83 2.71 7.28 -17.31
N ALA A 84 1.38 7.28 -17.46
CA ALA A 84 0.51 8.21 -16.76
C ALA A 84 0.55 8.01 -15.22
N ILE A 85 0.65 6.76 -14.76
CA ILE A 85 0.80 6.43 -13.33
C ILE A 85 2.16 6.93 -12.83
N MET A 86 3.24 6.63 -13.54
CA MET A 86 4.60 7.03 -13.16
C MET A 86 4.75 8.56 -13.13
N GLU A 87 4.18 9.25 -14.11
CA GLU A 87 4.15 10.72 -14.13
C GLU A 87 3.35 11.28 -12.95
N THR A 88 2.21 10.67 -12.63
CA THR A 88 1.41 11.07 -11.46
C THR A 88 2.18 10.85 -10.16
N LEU A 89 2.86 9.72 -9.99
CA LEU A 89 3.64 9.40 -8.79
C LEU A 89 4.80 10.38 -8.58
N LYS A 90 5.50 10.77 -9.65
CA LYS A 90 6.60 11.77 -9.58
C LYS A 90 6.11 13.14 -9.12
N ASN A 91 4.90 13.54 -9.55
CA ASN A 91 4.39 14.90 -9.34
C ASN A 91 3.41 15.03 -8.18
N THR A 92 2.88 13.93 -7.64
CA THR A 92 1.92 13.96 -6.54
C THR A 92 2.65 13.97 -5.20
N LYS A 93 2.81 15.17 -4.62
CA LYS A 93 3.18 15.30 -3.21
C LYS A 93 1.94 15.07 -2.35
N CYS A 94 1.73 13.85 -1.87
CA CYS A 94 0.72 13.64 -0.84
C CYS A 94 1.36 13.88 0.53
N ARG A 95 0.94 14.96 1.18
CA ARG A 95 1.18 15.12 2.61
C ARG A 95 0.10 14.34 3.32
N PHE A 96 0.49 13.29 4.04
CA PHE A 96 -0.36 12.77 5.10
C PHE A 96 -0.34 13.83 6.19
N SER A 97 -1.36 14.68 6.24
CA SER A 97 -1.59 15.56 7.38
C SER A 97 -1.98 14.67 8.55
N ALA A 98 -1.07 14.53 9.51
CA ALA A 98 -1.36 14.01 10.83
C ALA A 98 -2.16 15.04 11.64
#